data_AF-A0A8S9VWI0-F1
#
_entry.id   AF-A0A8S9VWI0-F1
#
_cell.length_a   1.000
_cell.length_b   1.000
_cell.length_c   1.000
_cell.angle_alpha   90.00
_cell.angle_beta   90.00
_cell.angle_gamma   90.00
#
_symmetry.space_group_name_H-M   'P 1'
#
loop_
_entity.id
_entity.type
_entity.pdbx_description
1 polymer ?
#
loop_
_entity_poly.entity_id
_entity_poly.type
_entity_poly.pdbx_seq_one_letter_code
_entity_poly.pdbx_strand_id
1 'polypeptide(L)'
;MLLCTTGETSAQPSGLQTRHLTARSRLRDNTAGLDVSTACYKYSNDGGLSWSGWLSASCTGSDGTTSYQTITAGSVPFNRDSGTQNMIKFKINDTATNTGESDEYAVWVDVADPSAPAVSSPTHPDEGVATTEIVKYD
;
A
#
# COMPACT_ATOMS: atom_id res chain seq x y z
N MET A 1 27.79 -0.90 10.83
CA MET A 1 26.64 -0.36 11.59
C MET A 1 25.46 -0.38 10.64
N LEU A 2 24.53 -1.29 10.93
CA LEU A 2 23.36 -1.52 10.10
C LEU A 2 22.30 -0.46 10.42
N LEU A 3 21.98 0.36 9.42
CA LEU A 3 20.99 1.42 9.50
C LEU A 3 19.78 1.00 8.67
N CYS A 4 18.60 0.96 9.31
CA CYS A 4 17.33 0.77 8.63
C CYS A 4 16.50 2.04 8.82
N THR A 5 16.24 2.77 7.74
CA THR A 5 15.46 4.01 7.75
C THR A 5 14.33 3.91 6.74
N THR A 6 13.11 4.23 7.17
CA THR A 6 11.95 3.94 6.32
C THR A 6 11.81 4.94 5.19
N GLY A 7 11.40 4.40 4.03
CA GLY A 7 10.99 5.16 2.85
C GLY A 7 9.47 5.11 2.72
N GLU A 8 8.94 5.74 1.68
CA GLU A 8 7.49 5.94 1.51
C GLU A 8 6.64 4.67 1.72
N THR A 9 5.68 4.77 2.65
CA THR A 9 4.57 3.84 2.81
C THR A 9 3.36 4.41 2.09
N SER A 10 2.95 3.80 0.97
CA SER A 10 1.72 4.20 0.27
C SER A 10 0.87 2.98 -0.01
N ALA A 11 -0.38 3.02 0.43
CA ALA A 11 -1.43 2.20 -0.14
C ALA A 11 -2.09 3.00 -1.26
N GLN A 12 -2.19 2.43 -2.46
CA GLN A 12 -3.12 2.95 -3.47
C GLN A 12 -4.16 1.86 -3.77
N PRO A 13 -5.45 2.07 -3.45
CA PRO A 13 -6.48 1.22 -4.01
C PRO A 13 -6.55 1.47 -5.53
N SER A 14 -6.40 0.41 -6.34
CA SER A 14 -6.84 0.47 -7.74
C SER A 14 -7.98 -0.53 -7.90
N GLY A 15 -9.05 -0.08 -8.55
CA GLY A 15 -10.35 -0.76 -8.60
C GLY A 15 -10.26 -2.26 -8.90
N LEU A 16 -11.14 -3.02 -8.25
CA LEU A 16 -11.39 -4.47 -8.39
C LEU A 16 -10.18 -5.43 -8.31
N GLN A 17 -8.95 -4.94 -8.14
CA GLN A 17 -7.74 -5.76 -8.14
C GLN A 17 -7.18 -5.89 -6.72
N THR A 18 -6.97 -7.14 -6.32
CA THR A 18 -6.47 -7.67 -5.05
C THR A 18 -5.81 -6.70 -4.08
N ARG A 19 -6.31 -6.72 -2.83
CA ARG A 19 -5.90 -6.06 -1.59
C ARG A 19 -4.42 -6.29 -1.22
N HIS A 20 -3.49 -5.80 -2.03
CA HIS A 20 -2.07 -6.07 -1.91
C HIS A 20 -1.28 -4.78 -1.83
N LEU A 21 -0.92 -4.42 -0.60
CA LEU A 21 -0.20 -3.19 -0.31
C LEU A 21 1.30 -3.38 -0.46
N THR A 22 1.98 -2.36 -0.98
CA THR A 22 3.43 -2.33 -1.12
C THR A 22 4.01 -1.31 -0.16
N ALA A 23 4.90 -1.74 0.73
CA ALA A 23 5.63 -0.86 1.64
C ALA A 23 7.13 -1.00 1.41
N ARG A 24 7.88 0.11 1.51
CA ARG A 24 9.30 0.16 1.18
C ARG A 24 10.13 0.84 2.27
N SER A 25 11.29 0.28 2.60
CA SER A 25 12.26 0.90 3.52
C SER A 25 13.66 0.92 2.93
N ARG A 26 14.42 1.98 3.21
CA ARG A 26 15.82 2.10 2.81
C ARG A 26 16.75 1.60 3.93
N LEU A 27 17.86 1.00 3.54
CA LEU A 27 18.78 0.39 4.48
C LEU A 27 20.19 0.42 3.95
N ARG A 28 21.17 0.40 4.85
CA ARG A 28 22.59 0.37 4.53
C ARG A 28 23.38 -0.23 5.68
N ASP A 29 24.38 -1.04 5.37
CA ASP A 29 25.47 -1.33 6.31
C ASP A 29 26.80 -0.87 5.71
N ASN A 30 27.54 -0.06 6.47
CA ASN A 30 28.80 0.55 6.00
C ASN A 30 30.04 -0.31 6.29
N THR A 31 29.90 -1.51 6.84
CA THR A 31 31.00 -2.26 7.45
C THR A 31 31.10 -3.70 6.95
N ALA A 32 30.08 -4.52 7.19
CA ALA A 32 29.98 -5.91 6.77
C ALA A 32 29.22 -6.07 5.43
N GLY A 33 28.33 -5.13 5.13
CA GLY A 33 27.43 -5.21 3.98
C GLY A 33 26.19 -6.06 4.25
N LEU A 34 25.11 -5.78 3.53
CA LEU A 34 23.79 -6.38 3.76
C LEU A 34 23.71 -7.82 3.27
N ASP A 35 23.01 -8.69 4.00
CA ASP A 35 22.52 -9.97 3.48
C ASP A 35 21.09 -9.76 2.98
N VAL A 36 20.95 -9.54 1.67
CA VAL A 36 19.67 -9.15 1.05
C VAL A 36 18.64 -10.27 1.12
N SER A 37 19.09 -11.52 1.27
CA SER A 37 18.23 -12.70 1.36
C SER A 37 17.48 -12.81 2.68
N THR A 38 17.96 -12.14 3.73
CA THR A 38 17.38 -12.16 5.09
C THR A 38 16.30 -11.11 5.31
N ALA A 39 15.98 -10.31 4.29
CA ALA A 39 14.97 -9.27 4.36
C ALA A 39 13.60 -9.84 4.76
N CYS A 40 13.04 -9.30 5.83
CA CYS A 40 11.76 -9.69 6.38
C CYS A 40 10.91 -8.47 6.73
N TYR A 41 9.60 -8.67 6.78
CA TYR A 41 8.64 -7.71 7.31
C TYR A 41 7.65 -8.39 8.25
N LYS A 42 6.99 -7.61 9.10
CA LYS A 42 5.81 -8.05 9.85
C LYS A 42 4.80 -6.92 9.90
N TYR A 43 3.53 -7.26 10.07
CA TYR A 43 2.45 -6.28 10.07
C TYR A 43 1.55 -6.46 11.30
N SER A 44 0.85 -5.39 11.64
CA SER A 44 -0.16 -5.34 12.70
C SER A 44 -1.42 -4.68 12.14
N ASN A 45 -2.58 -5.12 12.62
CA ASN A 45 -3.90 -4.57 12.30
C ASN A 45 -4.59 -3.94 13.51
N ASP A 46 -3.88 -3.85 14.64
CA ASP A 46 -4.37 -3.38 15.93
C ASP A 46 -3.48 -2.30 16.54
N GLY A 47 -2.80 -1.51 15.69
CA GLY A 47 -1.99 -0.37 16.11
C GLY A 47 -0.68 -0.76 16.81
N GLY A 48 -0.16 -1.96 16.51
CA GLY A 48 1.09 -2.47 17.08
C GLY A 48 0.93 -3.29 18.36
N LEU A 49 -0.31 -3.56 18.81
CA LEU A 49 -0.57 -4.38 20.00
C LEU A 49 -0.21 -5.86 19.75
N SER A 50 -0.51 -6.36 18.56
CA SER A 50 -0.18 -7.71 18.10
C SER A 50 0.45 -7.65 16.71
N TRP A 51 1.43 -8.53 16.48
CA TRP A 51 2.16 -8.58 15.23
C TRP A 51 2.05 -9.97 14.59
N SER A 52 2.05 -10.00 13.26
CA SER A 52 2.27 -11.24 12.51
C SER A 52 3.64 -11.85 12.82
N GLY A 53 3.85 -13.10 12.38
CA GLY A 53 5.19 -13.62 12.21
C GLY A 53 5.99 -12.78 11.20
N TRP A 54 7.31 -12.92 11.22
CA TRP A 54 8.18 -12.37 10.19
C TRP A 54 7.96 -13.10 8.87
N LEU A 55 7.61 -12.35 7.83
CA LEU A 55 7.37 -12.80 6.47
C LEU A 55 8.52 -12.32 5.58
N SER A 56 8.86 -13.10 4.56
CA SER A 56 9.92 -12.73 3.61
C SER A 56 9.55 -11.46 2.83
N ALA A 57 10.51 -10.53 2.74
CA ALA A 57 10.46 -9.35 1.89
C ALA A 57 11.48 -9.48 0.75
N SER A 58 11.29 -8.77 -0.35
CA SER A 58 12.36 -8.62 -1.34
C SER A 58 13.26 -7.45 -0.95
N CYS A 59 14.54 -7.51 -1.30
CA CYS A 59 15.48 -6.40 -1.13
C CYS A 59 16.23 -6.18 -2.43
N THR A 60 16.48 -4.92 -2.79
CA THR A 60 17.32 -4.59 -3.94
C THR A 60 18.79 -4.88 -3.65
N GLY A 61 19.58 -5.01 -4.71
CA GLY A 61 21.02 -5.26 -4.62
C GLY A 61 21.36 -6.74 -4.48
N SER A 62 22.54 -6.98 -3.91
CA SER A 62 23.12 -8.31 -3.72
C SER A 62 23.82 -8.39 -2.37
N ASP A 63 24.03 -9.59 -1.85
CA ASP A 63 24.72 -9.80 -0.58
C ASP A 63 26.10 -9.12 -0.54
N GLY A 64 26.45 -8.55 0.61
CA GLY A 64 27.68 -7.77 0.81
C GLY A 64 27.60 -6.33 0.33
N THR A 65 26.47 -5.87 -0.21
CA THR A 65 26.32 -4.47 -0.62
C THR A 65 26.42 -3.51 0.57
N THR A 66 27.20 -2.45 0.39
CA THR A 66 27.33 -1.34 1.35
C THR A 66 26.66 -0.05 0.87
N SER A 67 26.07 -0.06 -0.32
CA SER A 67 25.19 1.00 -0.83
C SER A 67 23.81 0.93 -0.21
N TYR A 68 23.06 2.03 -0.29
CA TYR A 68 21.64 2.02 0.10
C TYR A 68 20.85 1.03 -0.75
N GLN A 69 20.09 0.18 -0.08
CA GLN A 69 19.14 -0.74 -0.70
C GLN A 69 17.72 -0.47 -0.22
N THR A 70 16.75 -1.06 -0.92
CA THR A 70 15.32 -0.93 -0.63
C THR A 70 14.73 -2.30 -0.34
N ILE A 71 14.23 -2.52 0.88
CA ILE A 71 13.36 -3.64 1.19
C ILE A 71 11.94 -3.31 0.72
N THR A 72 11.26 -4.27 0.10
CA THR A 72 9.89 -4.17 -0.36
C THR A 72 9.06 -5.30 0.24
N ALA A 73 8.09 -4.95 1.08
CA ALA A 73 7.02 -5.85 1.48
C ALA A 73 5.92 -5.78 0.43
N GLY A 74 5.84 -6.80 -0.43
CA GLY A 74 4.76 -6.93 -1.39
C GLY A 74 3.53 -7.58 -0.77
N SER A 75 2.35 -7.15 -1.20
CA SER A 75 1.10 -7.85 -0.93
C SER A 75 0.70 -7.96 0.56
N VAL A 76 1.00 -6.94 1.37
CA VAL A 76 0.70 -6.98 2.82
C VAL A 76 -0.81 -7.08 3.06
N PRO A 77 -1.31 -8.11 3.78
CA PRO A 77 -2.74 -8.42 3.84
C PRO A 77 -3.45 -7.64 4.96
N PHE A 78 -3.35 -6.32 4.96
CA PHE A 78 -4.07 -5.48 5.94
C PHE A 78 -5.59 -5.64 5.83
N ASN A 79 -6.10 -5.83 4.61
CA ASN A 79 -7.52 -6.14 4.30
C ASN A 79 -8.56 -5.18 4.91
N ARG A 80 -8.16 -3.98 5.36
CA ARG A 80 -9.02 -3.03 6.07
C ARG A 80 -8.55 -1.59 5.90
N ASP A 81 -9.51 -0.67 5.84
CA ASP A 81 -9.29 0.77 6.03
C ASP A 81 -8.66 1.08 7.38
N SER A 82 -7.58 1.86 7.36
CA SER A 82 -7.05 2.46 8.58
C SER A 82 -6.00 3.50 8.29
N GLY A 83 -6.03 4.62 9.03
CA GLY A 83 -4.93 5.57 9.09
C GLY A 83 -3.92 5.29 10.22
N THR A 84 -4.25 4.42 11.19
CA THR A 84 -3.46 4.29 12.43
C THR A 84 -3.31 2.87 12.96
N GLN A 85 -4.19 1.93 12.59
CA GLN A 85 -4.16 0.55 13.12
C GLN A 85 -3.29 -0.38 12.28
N ASN A 86 -3.15 -0.08 10.99
CA ASN A 86 -2.30 -0.83 10.08
C ASN A 86 -0.86 -0.38 10.29
N MET A 87 -0.03 -1.23 10.89
CA MET A 87 1.39 -0.94 11.13
C MET A 87 2.28 -1.95 10.43
N ILE A 88 3.49 -1.54 10.04
CA ILE A 88 4.52 -2.41 9.47
C ILE A 88 5.89 -2.17 10.11
N LYS A 89 6.68 -3.23 10.23
CA LYS A 89 8.10 -3.20 10.59
C LYS A 89 8.91 -4.03 9.61
N PHE A 90 10.15 -3.63 9.39
CA PHE A 90 11.12 -4.33 8.56
C PHE A 90 12.30 -4.80 9.37
N LYS A 91 12.93 -5.87 8.91
CA LYS A 91 14.13 -6.45 9.50
C LYS A 91 15.03 -6.98 8.40
N ILE A 92 16.34 -6.86 8.59
CA ILE A 92 17.35 -7.48 7.74
C ILE A 92 18.61 -7.78 8.55
N ASN A 93 19.41 -8.74 8.09
CA ASN A 93 20.71 -9.04 8.66
C ASN A 93 21.82 -8.51 7.75
N ASP A 94 22.98 -8.24 8.34
CA ASP A 94 24.23 -8.08 7.59
C ASP A 94 24.94 -9.44 7.43
N THR A 95 25.98 -9.48 6.60
CA THR A 95 26.77 -10.70 6.35
C THR A 95 27.55 -11.19 7.59
N ALA A 96 27.69 -10.35 8.61
CA ALA A 96 28.26 -10.69 9.92
C ALA A 96 27.18 -11.14 10.92
N THR A 97 25.95 -11.38 10.46
CA THR A 97 24.77 -11.83 11.23
C THR A 97 24.22 -10.80 12.22
N ASN A 98 24.64 -9.53 12.16
CA ASN A 98 24.00 -8.48 12.94
C ASN A 98 22.61 -8.19 12.36
N THR A 99 21.63 -7.96 13.22
CA THR A 99 20.24 -7.70 12.82
C THR A 99 19.89 -6.24 13.00
N GLY A 100 19.28 -5.64 11.98
CA GLY A 100 18.74 -4.29 12.02
C GLY A 100 17.23 -4.34 11.84
N GLU A 101 16.50 -3.68 12.75
CA GLU A 101 15.05 -3.51 12.66
C GLU A 101 14.70 -2.05 12.43
N SER A 102 13.62 -1.80 11.71
CA SER A 102 13.05 -0.46 11.56
C SER A 102 12.14 -0.11 12.74
N ASP A 103 11.79 1.18 12.86
CA ASP A 103 10.66 1.59 13.70
C ASP A 103 9.32 1.04 13.16
N GLU A 104 8.24 1.42 13.82
CA GLU A 104 6.86 1.08 13.46
C GLU A 104 6.26 2.18 12.58
N TYR A 105 5.66 1.77 11.46
CA TYR A 105 5.12 2.72 10.48
C TYR A 105 3.66 2.45 10.18
N ALA A 106 2.85 3.50 10.29
CA ALA A 106 1.43 3.45 9.93
C ALA A 106 1.27 3.40 8.41
N VAL A 107 0.50 2.43 7.93
CA VAL A 107 0.13 2.29 6.51
C VAL A 107 -1.30 2.78 6.36
N TRP A 108 -1.46 3.91 5.69
CA TRP A 108 -2.77 4.51 5.48
C TRP A 108 -3.49 3.79 4.35
N VAL A 109 -4.61 3.18 4.66
CA VAL A 109 -5.45 2.45 3.71
C VAL A 109 -6.80 3.12 3.67
N ASP A 110 -7.16 3.58 2.48
CA ASP A 110 -8.50 3.96 2.09
C ASP A 110 -8.90 3.02 0.95
N VAL A 111 -9.94 2.22 1.15
CA VAL A 111 -10.58 1.31 0.19
C VAL A 111 -12.05 1.69 0.00
N ALA A 112 -12.48 2.88 0.43
CA ALA A 112 -13.80 3.38 0.12
C ALA A 112 -13.88 3.80 -1.35
N ASP A 113 -14.85 3.26 -2.08
CA ASP A 113 -15.16 3.75 -3.42
C ASP A 113 -15.67 5.19 -3.37
N PRO A 114 -15.30 6.06 -4.32
CA PRO A 114 -15.87 7.39 -4.39
C PRO A 114 -17.39 7.31 -4.58
N SER A 115 -18.12 8.19 -3.90
CA SER A 115 -19.58 8.29 -4.09
C SER A 115 -19.88 8.60 -5.55
N ALA A 116 -20.83 7.87 -6.15
CA ALA A 116 -21.26 8.10 -7.52
C ALA A 116 -21.76 9.55 -7.71
N PRO A 117 -21.48 10.21 -8.85
CA PRO A 117 -21.99 11.55 -9.11
C PRO A 117 -23.51 11.52 -9.24
N ALA A 118 -24.20 12.27 -8.38
CA ALA A 118 -25.64 12.50 -8.53
C ALA A 118 -25.86 13.58 -9.59
N VAL A 119 -26.24 13.18 -10.80
CA VAL A 119 -26.81 14.10 -11.80
C VAL A 119 -28.30 14.23 -11.55
N SER A 120 -28.75 15.40 -11.11
CA SER A 120 -30.17 15.74 -11.04
C SER A 120 -30.38 17.01 -11.86
N SER A 121 -31.04 16.87 -13.01
CA SER A 121 -31.45 18.00 -13.85
C SER A 121 -32.97 18.10 -13.83
N PRO A 122 -33.56 19.14 -13.21
CA PRO A 122 -35.01 19.36 -13.24
C PRO A 122 -35.51 19.92 -14.57
N THR A 123 -34.63 20.18 -15.56
CA THR A 123 -34.97 20.88 -16.81
C THR A 123 -34.82 20.03 -18.07
N HIS A 124 -34.64 18.70 -17.96
CA HIS A 124 -34.71 17.86 -19.16
C HIS A 124 -36.18 17.76 -19.62
N PRO A 125 -36.54 18.22 -20.82
CA PRO A 125 -37.87 17.98 -21.35
C PRO A 125 -38.05 16.47 -21.52
N ASP A 126 -39.17 15.94 -21.04
CA ASP A 126 -39.60 14.58 -21.32
C ASP A 126 -39.85 14.44 -22.82
N GLU A 127 -39.18 13.48 -23.47
CA GLU A 127 -39.48 13.10 -24.85
C GLU A 127 -40.76 12.26 -24.85
N GLY A 128 -41.89 12.94 -24.65
CA GLY A 128 -43.12 12.26 -24.23
C GLY A 128 -44.42 12.97 -24.57
N VAL A 129 -44.56 13.64 -25.73
CA VAL A 129 -45.90 13.82 -26.33
C VAL A 129 -45.83 13.66 -27.85
N ALA A 130 -46.16 12.46 -28.32
CA ALA A 130 -46.66 12.26 -29.68
C ALA A 130 -47.93 13.12 -29.84
N THR A 131 -47.83 14.26 -30.51
CA THR A 131 -49.01 15.04 -30.91
C THR A 131 -49.41 14.58 -32.30
N THR A 132 -50.49 13.81 -32.33
CA THR A 132 -51.25 13.39 -33.50
C THR A 132 -51.49 14.54 -34.49
N GLU A 133 -51.17 14.29 -35.76
CA GLU A 133 -51.62 15.12 -36.90
C GLU A 133 -53.14 15.34 -36.85
N ILE A 134 -53.56 16.60 -36.93
CA ILE A 134 -54.91 16.93 -37.40
C ILE A 134 -54.76 18.04 -38.45
N VAL A 135 -54.61 17.63 -39.71
CA VAL A 135 -54.76 18.52 -40.87
C VAL A 135 -56.24 18.91 -40.95
N LYS A 136 -56.55 20.19 -40.69
CA LYS A 136 -57.86 20.75 -41.05
C LYS A 136 -57.76 21.29 -42.47
N TYR A 137 -58.58 20.76 -43.36
CA TYR A 137 -58.87 21.37 -44.65
C TYR A 137 -59.95 22.44 -44.44
N ASP A 138 -59.68 23.66 -44.88
CA ASP A 138 -60.67 24.59 -45.45
C ASP A 138 -59.99 25.40 -46.56
#